data_AF-A0A5W7HGZ0-F1
#
_entry.id   AF-A0A5W7HGZ0-F1
#
_cell.length_a   1.000
_cell.length_b   1.000
_cell.length_c   1.000
_cell.angle_alpha   90.00
_cell.angle_beta   90.00
_cell.angle_gamma   90.00
#
_symmetry.space_group_name_H-M   'P 1'
#
loop_
_entity.id
_entity.type
_entity.pdbx_description
1 polymer ?
#
loop_
_entity_poly.entity_id
_entity_poly.type
_entity_poly.pdbx_seq_one_letter_code
_entity_poly.pdbx_strand_id
1 'polypeptide(L)'
;DIPIDKIRPEKYRCVLIIGQGAIKEMLLANNASAILSGKTVGLYTHLIDQNTLRLLRQLQNKVRFNLFFTRSQITLLKLRNISEYNFLSSKVNNVWGQDSLAIETVAPDRGNIPEKTLPLKTTDYVIWLGGNYTTSSGTQRIFTNDQIVVALKPLHNVISSNASIAIMLSPRFFDNSMSKEAKVKRLKAVLNTFSRNRVTFYMSKEMLANLKEFDLPVQLSPPYAELMRMPWASATQHFASVDQYNLFADLIPKVTPFLLEPNDADQALYATDYLNTRRVSLTQNILNHGCD
;
A
#
# COMPACT_ATOMS: atom_id res chain seq x y z
N ASP A 1 -0.69 17.55 -9.37
CA ASP A 1 0.62 17.71 -8.72
C ASP A 1 1.31 18.97 -9.20
N ILE A 2 1.66 19.87 -8.28
CA ILE A 2 2.40 21.10 -8.56
C ILE A 2 3.73 21.00 -7.81
N PRO A 3 4.89 21.09 -8.49
CA PRO A 3 6.19 21.15 -7.83
C PRO A 3 6.23 22.26 -6.78
N ILE A 4 6.88 22.02 -5.64
CA ILE A 4 6.85 22.94 -4.50
C ILE A 4 7.39 24.34 -4.84
N ASP A 5 8.42 24.42 -5.69
CA ASP A 5 9.02 25.64 -6.20
C ASP A 5 8.06 26.46 -7.08
N LYS A 6 6.99 25.84 -7.57
CA LYS A 6 5.92 26.46 -8.37
C LYS A 6 4.67 26.77 -7.56
N ILE A 7 4.63 26.40 -6.29
CA ILE A 7 3.56 26.82 -5.38
C ILE A 7 3.73 28.31 -5.12
N ARG A 8 2.74 29.11 -5.54
CA ARG A 8 2.65 30.53 -5.22
C ARG A 8 2.11 30.70 -3.80
N PRO A 9 2.96 30.92 -2.79
CA PRO A 9 2.55 30.77 -1.39
C PRO A 9 1.48 31.78 -1.01
N GLU A 10 1.50 32.97 -1.60
CA GLU A 10 0.50 34.03 -1.39
C GLU A 10 -0.92 33.66 -1.81
N LYS A 11 -1.10 32.68 -2.71
CA LYS A 11 -2.43 32.34 -3.25
C LYS A 11 -3.22 31.38 -2.38
N TYR A 12 -2.58 30.62 -1.50
CA TYR A 12 -3.22 29.50 -0.81
C TYR A 12 -3.09 29.63 0.70
N ARG A 13 -4.22 29.58 1.42
CA ARG A 13 -4.24 29.57 2.90
C ARG A 13 -4.02 28.18 3.50
N CYS A 14 -4.24 27.14 2.69
CA CYS A 14 -4.07 25.75 3.05
C CYS A 14 -3.22 25.01 2.00
N VAL A 15 -2.42 24.05 2.43
CA VAL A 15 -1.65 23.15 1.56
C VAL A 15 -1.89 21.70 1.99
N LEU A 16 -2.13 20.81 1.03
CA LEU A 16 -2.20 19.37 1.27
C LEU A 16 -0.89 18.71 0.83
N ILE A 17 -0.29 17.92 1.71
CA ILE A 17 0.92 17.12 1.47
C ILE A 17 0.53 15.65 1.55
N ILE A 18 0.51 14.96 0.41
CA ILE A 18 -0.01 13.60 0.29
C ILE A 18 1.11 12.65 -0.18
N GLY A 19 1.48 11.70 0.68
CA GLY A 19 2.43 10.64 0.39
C GLY A 19 3.90 10.94 0.77
N GLN A 20 4.69 9.87 0.93
CA GLN A 20 6.09 9.96 1.35
C GLN A 20 6.99 10.70 0.35
N GLY A 21 6.70 10.61 -0.95
CA GLY A 21 7.45 11.31 -1.99
C GLY A 21 7.38 12.83 -1.82
N ALA A 22 6.18 13.36 -1.60
CA ALA A 22 5.95 14.78 -1.37
C ALA A 22 6.66 15.27 -0.10
N ILE A 23 6.70 14.46 0.97
CA ILE A 23 7.46 14.79 2.20
C ILE A 23 8.95 14.91 1.91
N LYS A 24 9.53 13.99 1.14
CA LYS A 24 10.95 14.05 0.75
C LYS A 24 11.25 15.30 -0.08
N GLU A 25 10.40 15.62 -1.05
CA GLU A 25 10.54 16.86 -1.83
C GLU A 25 10.48 18.11 -0.96
N MET A 26 9.55 18.15 0.00
CA MET A 26 9.41 19.25 0.96
C MET A 26 10.65 19.44 1.83
N LEU A 27 11.30 18.35 2.25
CA LEU A 27 12.54 18.41 3.03
C LEU A 27 13.75 18.89 2.20
N LEU A 28 13.77 18.59 0.89
CA LEU A 28 14.83 19.01 -0.02
C LEU A 28 14.69 20.47 -0.47
N ALA A 29 13.49 21.04 -0.37
CA ALA A 29 13.23 22.40 -0.77
C ALA A 29 13.70 23.39 0.32
N ASN A 30 14.73 24.18 -0.01
CA ASN A 30 15.33 25.16 0.90
C ASN A 30 14.34 26.23 1.41
N ASN A 31 13.23 26.44 0.70
CA ASN A 31 12.21 27.44 1.03
C ASN A 31 10.89 26.85 1.57
N ALA A 32 10.78 25.53 1.79
CA ALA A 32 9.52 24.91 2.26
C ALA A 32 8.98 25.56 3.55
N SER A 33 9.86 25.87 4.50
CA SER A 33 9.48 26.56 5.73
C SER A 33 8.92 27.97 5.48
N ALA A 34 9.45 28.70 4.50
CA ALA A 34 8.95 30.03 4.15
C ALA A 34 7.62 29.93 3.39
N ILE A 35 7.51 28.96 2.49
CA ILE A 35 6.29 28.69 1.71
C ILE A 35 5.13 28.32 2.63
N LEU A 36 5.37 27.48 3.64
CA LEU A 36 4.30 26.94 4.48
C LEU A 36 4.00 27.79 5.73
N SER A 37 4.87 28.72 6.10
CA SER A 37 4.71 29.53 7.31
C SER A 37 3.37 30.27 7.34
N GLY A 38 2.68 30.20 8.47
CA GLY A 38 1.37 30.82 8.69
C GLY A 38 0.21 30.11 7.98
N LYS A 39 0.42 28.92 7.41
CA LYS A 39 -0.63 28.14 6.74
C LYS A 39 -1.13 26.97 7.57
N THR A 40 -2.34 26.52 7.23
CA THR A 40 -2.80 25.19 7.59
C THR A 40 -2.22 24.17 6.63
N VAL A 41 -1.69 23.07 7.16
CA VAL A 41 -1.12 21.97 6.38
C VAL A 41 -1.84 20.67 6.72
N GLY A 42 -2.60 20.15 5.76
CA GLY A 42 -3.14 18.80 5.81
C GLY A 42 -2.09 17.82 5.33
N LEU A 43 -1.65 16.88 6.17
CA LEU A 43 -0.57 15.95 5.84
C LEU A 43 -1.05 14.51 5.97
N TYR A 44 -0.94 13.76 4.88
CA TYR A 44 -1.12 12.32 4.86
C TYR A 44 0.15 11.62 4.39
N THR A 45 0.55 10.57 5.10
CA THR A 45 1.50 9.56 4.60
C THR A 45 1.09 8.20 5.11
N HIS A 46 1.41 7.19 4.31
CA HIS A 46 1.15 5.81 4.66
C HIS A 46 2.01 5.32 5.84
N LEU A 47 3.22 5.86 6.01
CA LEU A 47 4.12 5.51 7.12
C LEU A 47 4.51 6.77 7.88
N ILE A 48 4.61 6.67 9.20
CA ILE A 48 5.26 7.70 10.03
C ILE A 48 6.76 7.37 10.10
N ASP A 49 7.50 7.82 9.10
CA ASP A 49 8.95 7.60 9.00
C ASP A 49 9.78 8.80 9.51
N GLN A 50 11.11 8.65 9.51
CA GLN A 50 12.01 9.72 9.96
C GLN A 50 11.85 11.02 9.17
N ASN A 51 11.56 10.94 7.87
CA ASN A 51 11.35 12.14 7.04
C ASN A 51 10.07 12.87 7.45
N THR A 52 9.01 12.12 7.70
CA THR A 52 7.75 12.65 8.22
C THR A 52 7.99 13.39 9.52
N LEU A 53 8.62 12.75 10.51
CA LEU A 53 8.91 13.35 11.81
C LEU A 53 9.83 14.57 11.69
N ARG A 54 10.85 14.51 10.83
CA ARG A 54 11.76 15.64 10.57
C ARG A 54 11.03 16.85 9.99
N LEU A 55 10.12 16.64 9.04
CA LEU A 55 9.33 17.72 8.44
C LEU A 55 8.42 18.37 9.49
N LEU A 56 7.71 17.55 10.29
CA LEU A 56 6.85 18.05 11.36
C LEU A 56 7.63 18.91 12.37
N ARG A 57 8.84 18.48 12.76
CA ARG A 57 9.70 19.26 13.66
C ARG A 57 10.21 20.55 13.03
N GLN A 58 10.66 20.52 11.78
CA GLN A 58 11.18 21.71 11.08
C GLN A 58 10.13 22.82 10.95
N LEU A 59 8.87 22.44 10.82
CA LEU A 59 7.72 23.33 10.67
C LEU A 59 6.97 23.59 11.98
N GLN A 60 7.42 22.99 13.09
CA GLN A 60 6.81 23.18 14.39
C GLN A 60 6.72 24.66 14.74
N ASN A 61 5.58 25.07 15.30
CA ASN A 61 5.23 26.46 15.66
C ASN A 61 5.14 27.45 14.49
N LYS A 62 5.38 27.03 13.24
CA LYS A 62 5.24 27.86 12.04
C LYS A 62 3.97 27.56 11.26
N VAL A 63 3.44 26.34 11.40
CA VAL A 63 2.27 25.85 10.67
C VAL A 63 1.32 25.18 11.63
N ARG A 64 0.03 25.20 11.28
CA ARG A 64 -0.98 24.37 11.94
C ARG A 64 -1.15 23.08 11.15
N PHE A 65 -0.93 21.94 11.80
CA PHE A 65 -1.03 20.64 11.15
C PHE A 65 -2.39 19.98 11.38
N ASN A 66 -3.00 19.50 10.30
CA ASN A 66 -4.04 18.47 10.31
C ASN A 66 -3.39 17.17 9.80
N LEU A 67 -3.05 16.26 10.72
CA LEU A 67 -2.28 15.05 10.43
C LEU A 67 -3.21 13.87 10.24
N PHE A 68 -3.08 13.16 9.13
CA PHE A 68 -3.86 11.99 8.80
C PHE A 68 -2.94 10.77 8.80
N PHE A 69 -3.02 9.95 9.85
CA PHE A 69 -2.23 8.73 9.98
C PHE A 69 -3.12 7.55 10.33
N THR A 70 -2.75 6.38 9.84
CA THR A 70 -3.43 5.14 10.24
C THR A 70 -3.19 4.88 11.73
N ARG A 71 -4.20 4.32 12.39
CA ARG A 71 -4.10 3.86 13.79
C ARG A 71 -2.89 2.95 14.02
N SER A 72 -2.57 2.10 13.05
CA SER A 72 -1.47 1.15 13.15
C SER A 72 -0.12 1.86 13.26
N GLN A 73 0.07 2.94 12.49
CA GLN A 73 1.30 3.74 12.52
C GLN A 73 1.40 4.58 13.80
N ILE A 74 0.29 5.17 14.27
CA ILE A 74 0.28 5.89 15.56
C ILE A 74 0.61 4.94 16.71
N THR A 75 0.00 3.76 16.73
CA THR A 75 0.25 2.71 17.73
C THR A 75 1.70 2.26 17.68
N LEU A 76 2.23 2.02 16.48
CA LEU A 76 3.62 1.62 16.31
C LEU A 76 4.59 2.70 16.79
N LEU A 77 4.32 3.97 16.49
CA LEU A 77 5.12 5.10 16.97
C LEU A 77 5.13 5.15 18.50
N LYS A 78 3.96 4.98 19.13
CA LYS A 78 3.84 4.93 20.60
C LYS A 78 4.70 3.83 21.22
N LEU A 79 4.74 2.64 20.59
CA LEU A 79 5.53 1.51 21.06
C LEU A 79 7.04 1.69 20.84
N ARG A 80 7.43 2.26 19.68
CA ARG A 80 8.85 2.40 19.30
C ARG A 80 9.52 3.65 19.86
N ASN A 81 8.78 4.76 19.98
CA ASN A 81 9.33 6.05 20.37
C ASN A 81 8.26 6.95 21.02
N ILE A 82 8.13 6.81 22.35
CA ILE A 82 7.14 7.57 23.13
C ILE A 82 7.34 9.08 23.05
N SER A 83 8.57 9.56 22.88
CA SER A 83 8.86 10.99 22.76
C SER A 83 8.28 11.57 21.47
N GLU A 84 8.47 10.90 20.33
CA GLU A 84 7.89 11.33 19.06
C GLU A 84 6.37 11.18 19.05
N TYR A 85 5.83 10.16 19.70
CA TYR A 85 4.38 10.04 19.91
C TYR A 85 3.82 11.20 20.73
N ASN A 86 4.47 11.60 21.82
CA ASN A 86 4.06 12.73 22.65
C ASN A 86 4.16 14.06 21.88
N PHE A 87 5.18 14.23 21.05
CA PHE A 87 5.28 15.36 20.13
C PHE A 87 4.10 15.39 19.15
N LEU A 88 3.82 14.26 18.50
CA LEU A 88 2.75 14.12 17.52
C LEU A 88 1.36 14.35 18.14
N SER A 89 1.13 13.87 19.37
CA SER A 89 -0.12 14.02 20.12
C SER A 89 -0.23 15.32 20.92
N SER A 90 0.73 16.23 20.79
CA SER A 90 0.66 17.54 21.45
C SER A 90 -0.49 18.38 20.90
N LYS A 91 -1.00 19.32 21.71
CA LYS A 91 -2.12 20.23 21.35
C LYS A 91 -1.86 21.09 20.10
N VAL A 92 -0.62 21.14 19.62
CA VAL A 92 -0.21 21.90 18.43
C VAL A 92 -0.61 21.17 17.14
N ASN A 93 -0.78 19.85 17.21
CA ASN A 93 -1.12 19.01 16.07
C ASN A 93 -2.55 18.49 16.20
N ASN A 94 -3.35 18.66 15.16
CA ASN A 94 -4.65 18.02 15.05
C ASN A 94 -4.46 16.66 14.38
N VAL A 95 -4.37 15.60 15.17
CA VAL A 95 -4.20 14.23 14.65
C VAL A 95 -5.57 13.61 14.37
N TRP A 96 -5.90 13.54 13.08
CA TRP A 96 -7.05 12.84 12.53
C TRP A 96 -6.65 11.39 12.28
N GLY A 97 -7.16 10.45 13.09
CA GLY A 97 -6.73 9.05 12.96
C GLY A 97 -6.95 8.17 14.19
N GLN A 98 -8.01 8.40 14.97
CA GLN A 98 -8.39 7.41 15.99
C GLN A 98 -9.04 6.16 15.39
N ASP A 99 -9.55 6.27 14.16
CA ASP A 99 -10.09 5.17 13.38
C ASP A 99 -9.10 4.67 12.31
N SER A 100 -9.26 3.43 11.86
CA SER A 100 -8.49 2.86 10.76
C SER A 100 -8.81 3.58 9.45
N LEU A 101 -8.00 4.58 9.10
CA LEU A 101 -8.07 5.31 7.84
C LEU A 101 -7.62 4.42 6.68
N ALA A 102 -8.42 4.37 5.62
CA ALA A 102 -8.10 3.63 4.40
C ALA A 102 -8.23 4.58 3.19
N ILE A 103 -7.24 4.62 2.30
CA ILE A 103 -7.38 5.38 1.04
C ILE A 103 -8.17 4.52 0.08
N GLU A 104 -9.39 4.93 -0.21
CA GLU A 104 -10.08 4.48 -1.42
C GLU A 104 -9.44 5.22 -2.60
N THR A 105 -8.74 4.48 -3.46
CA THR A 105 -8.09 5.01 -4.66
C THR A 105 -8.95 4.85 -5.90
N VAL A 106 -9.99 4.02 -5.83
CA VAL A 106 -10.94 3.80 -6.92
C VAL A 106 -12.30 4.34 -6.51
N ALA A 107 -12.72 5.44 -7.15
CA ALA A 107 -14.06 5.96 -6.95
C ALA A 107 -15.12 4.92 -7.35
N PRO A 108 -16.24 4.80 -6.60
CA PRO A 108 -17.36 3.96 -6.99
C PRO A 108 -17.99 4.56 -8.26
N ASP A 109 -17.75 3.92 -9.40
CA ASP A 109 -18.40 4.28 -10.66
C ASP A 109 -18.90 3.03 -11.38
N ARG A 110 -20.06 3.15 -12.02
CA ARG A 110 -20.85 2.06 -12.63
C ARG A 110 -20.52 1.89 -14.11
N GLY A 111 -19.23 1.80 -14.43
CA GLY A 111 -18.79 1.47 -15.78
C GLY A 111 -19.00 -0.01 -16.10
N ASN A 112 -19.32 -0.33 -17.36
CA ASN A 112 -19.41 -1.72 -17.81
C ASN A 112 -18.06 -2.42 -17.71
N ILE A 113 -18.04 -3.64 -17.15
CA ILE A 113 -16.85 -4.46 -17.02
C ILE A 113 -16.49 -5.06 -18.40
N PRO A 114 -15.26 -4.87 -18.91
CA PRO A 114 -14.82 -5.46 -20.18
C PRO A 114 -14.85 -7.00 -20.18
N GLU A 115 -15.23 -7.61 -21.30
CA GLU A 115 -15.26 -9.08 -21.49
C GLU A 115 -13.92 -9.77 -21.20
N LYS A 116 -12.79 -9.07 -21.37
CA LYS A 116 -11.43 -9.62 -21.15
C LYS A 116 -11.16 -10.08 -19.70
N THR A 117 -12.02 -9.75 -18.73
CA THR A 117 -11.92 -10.17 -17.32
C THR A 117 -12.61 -11.51 -17.02
N LEU A 118 -13.31 -12.11 -17.99
CA LEU A 118 -14.05 -13.36 -17.83
C LEU A 118 -13.25 -14.51 -17.17
N PRO A 119 -11.96 -14.77 -17.51
CA PRO A 119 -11.18 -15.85 -16.88
C PRO A 119 -10.97 -15.68 -15.36
N LEU A 120 -10.92 -14.44 -14.87
CA LEU A 120 -10.74 -14.15 -13.45
C LEU A 120 -12.03 -14.35 -12.66
N LYS A 121 -13.21 -14.23 -13.30
CA LYS A 121 -14.51 -14.39 -12.62
C LYS A 121 -14.74 -15.81 -12.10
N THR A 122 -14.09 -16.80 -12.73
CA THR A 122 -14.24 -18.22 -12.40
C THR A 122 -13.06 -18.76 -11.60
N THR A 123 -12.18 -17.89 -11.11
CA THR A 123 -11.02 -18.32 -10.31
C THR A 123 -11.44 -18.56 -8.85
N ASP A 124 -11.00 -19.69 -8.27
CA ASP A 124 -11.31 -20.06 -6.89
C ASP A 124 -10.58 -19.15 -5.88
N TYR A 125 -9.30 -18.86 -6.14
CA TYR A 125 -8.45 -18.08 -5.23
C TYR A 125 -7.67 -16.98 -5.96
N VAL A 126 -7.63 -15.79 -5.37
CA VAL A 126 -6.81 -14.68 -5.84
C VAL A 126 -5.81 -14.30 -4.76
N ILE A 127 -4.51 -14.32 -5.10
CA ILE A 127 -3.43 -13.88 -4.22
C ILE A 127 -2.86 -12.58 -4.76
N TRP A 128 -3.09 -11.49 -4.05
CA TRP A 128 -2.48 -10.19 -4.31
C TRP A 128 -1.11 -10.16 -3.65
N LEU A 129 -0.08 -10.43 -4.45
CA LEU A 129 1.29 -10.63 -3.98
C LEU A 129 2.13 -9.37 -4.24
N GLY A 130 2.47 -8.71 -3.13
CA GLY A 130 3.32 -7.54 -3.09
C GLY A 130 4.79 -7.92 -3.28
N GLY A 131 5.68 -7.27 -2.53
CA GLY A 131 7.09 -7.59 -2.65
C GLY A 131 7.96 -6.74 -1.76
N ASN A 132 9.05 -6.22 -2.32
CA ASN A 132 9.99 -5.40 -1.59
C ASN A 132 9.32 -4.10 -1.12
N TYR A 133 9.60 -3.69 0.11
CA TYR A 133 9.04 -2.46 0.69
C TYR A 133 10.02 -1.81 1.68
N THR A 134 9.71 -0.61 2.11
CA THR A 134 10.43 0.11 3.16
C THR A 134 9.52 0.20 4.38
N THR A 135 10.05 -0.16 5.56
CA THR A 135 9.36 -0.06 6.85
C THR A 135 9.30 1.40 7.34
N SER A 136 8.48 1.69 8.36
CA SER A 136 8.46 3.02 8.99
C SER A 136 9.80 3.39 9.65
N SER A 137 10.64 2.41 10.04
CA SER A 137 12.01 2.67 10.50
C SER A 137 12.99 3.02 9.38
N GLY A 138 12.55 3.04 8.12
CA GLY A 138 13.40 3.29 6.95
C GLY A 138 14.19 2.06 6.49
N THR A 139 13.98 0.89 7.07
CA THR A 139 14.65 -0.34 6.67
C THR A 139 14.04 -0.86 5.37
N GLN A 140 14.86 -1.00 4.33
CA GLN A 140 14.47 -1.63 3.08
C GLN A 140 14.45 -3.16 3.25
N ARG A 141 13.31 -3.78 2.94
CA ARG A 141 13.13 -5.23 2.90
C ARG A 141 13.16 -5.68 1.45
N ILE A 142 14.23 -6.41 1.11
CA ILE A 142 14.38 -7.09 -0.18
C ILE A 142 14.24 -8.59 0.10
N PHE A 143 13.22 -9.21 -0.47
CA PHE A 143 12.94 -10.62 -0.21
C PHE A 143 13.78 -11.54 -1.10
N THR A 144 14.29 -12.63 -0.53
CA THR A 144 14.82 -13.77 -1.29
C THR A 144 13.69 -14.68 -1.74
N ASN A 145 14.00 -15.64 -2.63
CA ASN A 145 13.01 -16.61 -3.08
C ASN A 145 12.47 -17.45 -1.91
N ASP A 146 13.35 -17.88 -1.00
CA ASP A 146 12.97 -18.71 0.14
C ASP A 146 12.06 -17.97 1.11
N GLN A 147 12.32 -16.68 1.34
CA GLN A 147 11.46 -15.85 2.20
C GLN A 147 10.06 -15.67 1.60
N ILE A 148 9.96 -15.44 0.29
CA ILE A 148 8.65 -15.40 -0.40
C ILE A 148 7.92 -16.74 -0.24
N VAL A 149 8.60 -17.86 -0.45
CA VAL A 149 8.01 -19.21 -0.29
C VAL A 149 7.51 -19.40 1.14
N VAL A 150 8.33 -19.06 2.14
CA VAL A 150 7.96 -19.15 3.56
C VAL A 150 6.70 -18.32 3.86
N ALA A 151 6.61 -17.10 3.35
CA ALA A 151 5.44 -16.25 3.52
C ALA A 151 4.15 -16.82 2.88
N LEU A 152 4.28 -17.61 1.82
CA LEU A 152 3.15 -18.22 1.10
C LEU A 152 2.71 -19.57 1.68
N LYS A 153 3.55 -20.24 2.49
CA LYS A 153 3.21 -21.54 3.11
C LYS A 153 1.89 -21.56 3.88
N PRO A 154 1.54 -20.53 4.69
CA PRO A 154 0.24 -20.51 5.37
C PRO A 154 -0.95 -20.55 4.39
N LEU A 155 -0.82 -19.92 3.22
CA LEU A 155 -1.85 -19.94 2.19
C LEU A 155 -1.98 -21.30 1.52
N HIS A 156 -0.86 -21.99 1.28
CA HIS A 156 -0.88 -23.35 0.75
C HIS A 156 -1.76 -24.29 1.59
N ASN A 157 -1.73 -24.15 2.91
CA ASN A 157 -2.47 -25.00 3.83
C ASN A 157 -4.00 -24.78 3.79
N VAL A 158 -4.46 -23.60 3.41
CA VAL A 158 -5.90 -23.25 3.35
C VAL A 158 -6.48 -23.37 1.95
N ILE A 159 -5.65 -23.32 0.90
CA ILE A 159 -6.08 -23.44 -0.49
C ILE A 159 -6.31 -24.92 -0.83
N SER A 160 -7.51 -25.25 -1.31
CA SER A 160 -7.85 -26.61 -1.73
C SER A 160 -6.99 -27.11 -2.89
N SER A 161 -6.70 -28.40 -2.92
CA SER A 161 -6.00 -29.05 -4.04
C SER A 161 -6.78 -28.90 -5.36
N ASN A 162 -6.08 -28.84 -6.49
CA ASN A 162 -6.61 -28.66 -7.86
C ASN A 162 -7.39 -27.37 -8.13
N ALA A 163 -7.53 -26.50 -7.13
CA ALA A 163 -8.13 -25.19 -7.30
C ALA A 163 -7.29 -24.32 -8.25
N SER A 164 -7.98 -23.45 -8.97
CA SER A 164 -7.41 -22.37 -9.77
C SER A 164 -6.95 -21.23 -8.87
N ILE A 165 -5.75 -20.70 -9.14
CA ILE A 165 -5.15 -19.60 -8.38
C ILE A 165 -4.69 -18.52 -9.36
N ALA A 166 -5.22 -17.32 -9.23
CA ALA A 166 -4.70 -16.12 -9.87
C ALA A 166 -3.76 -15.39 -8.91
N ILE A 167 -2.48 -15.27 -9.27
CA ILE A 167 -1.51 -14.52 -8.47
C ILE A 167 -1.27 -13.16 -9.15
N MET A 168 -1.78 -12.10 -8.52
CA MET A 168 -1.65 -10.72 -8.98
C MET A 168 -0.33 -10.14 -8.45
N LEU A 169 0.66 -9.97 -9.33
CA LEU A 169 1.99 -9.53 -8.94
C LEU A 169 2.11 -8.00 -8.98
N SER A 170 2.52 -7.43 -7.86
CA SER A 170 3.04 -6.06 -7.82
C SER A 170 4.39 -5.98 -8.55
N PRO A 171 4.73 -4.88 -9.25
CA PRO A 171 6.06 -4.67 -9.81
C PRO A 171 7.19 -4.85 -8.79
N ARG A 172 6.94 -4.46 -7.53
CA ARG A 172 7.90 -4.59 -6.41
C ARG A 172 8.18 -6.05 -6.01
N PHE A 173 7.45 -7.02 -6.55
CA PHE A 173 7.73 -8.45 -6.36
C PHE A 173 9.14 -8.82 -6.83
N PHE A 174 9.63 -8.15 -7.87
CA PHE A 174 11.01 -8.26 -8.31
C PHE A 174 11.84 -7.10 -7.78
N ASP A 175 13.06 -7.40 -7.37
CA ASP A 175 14.04 -6.33 -7.19
C ASP A 175 14.45 -5.77 -8.57
N ASN A 176 14.68 -4.45 -8.64
CA ASN A 176 15.00 -3.76 -9.88
C ASN A 176 16.29 -4.29 -10.54
N SER A 177 17.21 -4.85 -9.74
CA SER A 177 18.47 -5.44 -10.22
C SER A 177 18.35 -6.90 -10.69
N MET A 178 17.20 -7.55 -10.51
CA MET A 178 17.05 -8.97 -10.88
C MET A 178 17.14 -9.16 -12.40
N SER A 179 17.99 -10.10 -12.82
CA SER A 179 18.01 -10.60 -14.20
C SER A 179 16.72 -11.33 -14.56
N LYS A 180 16.48 -11.56 -15.86
CA LYS A 180 15.31 -12.32 -16.34
C LYS A 180 15.29 -13.73 -15.74
N GLU A 181 16.42 -14.41 -15.71
CA GLU A 181 16.58 -15.77 -15.17
C GLU A 181 16.29 -15.80 -13.67
N ALA A 182 16.72 -14.78 -12.93
CA ALA A 182 16.43 -14.66 -11.51
C ALA A 182 14.93 -14.46 -11.24
N LYS A 183 14.24 -13.65 -12.06
CA LYS A 183 12.77 -13.48 -12.01
C LYS A 183 12.05 -14.78 -12.30
N VAL A 184 12.47 -15.51 -13.34
CA VAL A 184 11.93 -16.85 -13.68
C VAL A 184 12.13 -17.83 -12.54
N LYS A 185 13.33 -17.88 -11.93
CA LYS A 185 13.62 -18.74 -10.78
C LYS A 185 12.70 -18.43 -9.60
N ARG A 186 12.41 -17.14 -9.35
CA ARG A 186 11.46 -16.71 -8.31
C ARG A 186 10.04 -17.19 -8.62
N LEU A 187 9.56 -17.01 -9.85
CA LEU A 187 8.23 -17.47 -10.24
C LEU A 187 8.09 -18.99 -10.14
N LYS A 188 9.12 -19.75 -10.56
CA LYS A 188 9.15 -21.22 -10.40
C LYS A 188 9.10 -21.64 -8.93
N ALA A 189 9.78 -20.92 -8.02
CA ALA A 189 9.70 -21.20 -6.59
C ALA A 189 8.26 -21.00 -6.05
N VAL A 190 7.57 -19.96 -6.51
CA VAL A 190 6.15 -19.75 -6.16
C VAL A 190 5.26 -20.83 -6.77
N LEU A 191 5.45 -21.20 -8.05
CA LEU A 191 4.72 -22.31 -8.68
C LEU A 191 4.87 -23.61 -7.90
N ASN A 192 6.09 -23.94 -7.49
CA ASN A 192 6.37 -25.15 -6.72
C ASN A 192 5.67 -25.16 -5.35
N THR A 193 5.44 -23.98 -4.75
CA THR A 193 4.66 -23.85 -3.51
C THR A 193 3.20 -24.25 -3.71
N PHE A 194 2.67 -24.08 -4.91
CA PHE A 194 1.29 -24.40 -5.28
C PHE A 194 1.24 -25.47 -6.39
N SER A 195 2.15 -26.45 -6.34
CA SER A 195 2.32 -27.47 -7.40
C SER A 195 1.08 -28.34 -7.64
N ARG A 196 0.19 -28.44 -6.64
CA ARG A 196 -1.09 -29.14 -6.71
C ARG A 196 -2.24 -28.30 -7.30
N ASN A 197 -1.95 -27.09 -7.77
CA ASN A 197 -2.96 -26.10 -8.18
C ASN A 197 -2.72 -25.59 -9.60
N ARG A 198 -3.78 -25.05 -10.20
CA ARG A 198 -3.72 -24.43 -11.53
C ARG A 198 -3.40 -22.95 -11.36
N VAL A 199 -2.11 -22.61 -11.36
CA VAL A 199 -1.63 -21.25 -11.10
C VAL A 199 -1.53 -20.44 -12.39
N THR A 200 -1.98 -19.19 -12.37
CA THR A 200 -1.68 -18.19 -13.40
C THR A 200 -1.19 -16.90 -12.74
N PHE A 201 -0.06 -16.37 -13.21
CA PHE A 201 0.45 -15.07 -12.78
C PHE A 201 -0.11 -13.96 -13.65
N TYR A 202 -0.61 -12.91 -13.01
CA TYR A 202 -1.05 -11.68 -13.67
C TYR A 202 -0.07 -10.57 -13.31
N MET A 203 0.42 -9.86 -14.32
CA MET A 203 1.45 -8.83 -14.14
C MET A 203 1.29 -7.68 -15.13
N SER A 204 2.01 -6.58 -14.91
CA SER A 204 1.98 -5.44 -15.83
C SER A 204 2.55 -5.80 -17.22
N LYS A 205 2.25 -4.98 -18.22
CA LYS A 205 2.75 -5.17 -19.59
C LYS A 205 4.28 -5.22 -19.64
N GLU A 206 4.93 -4.37 -18.86
CA GLU A 206 6.38 -4.27 -18.76
C GLU A 206 6.98 -5.54 -18.15
N MET A 207 6.36 -6.07 -17.09
CA MET A 207 6.79 -7.33 -16.47
C MET A 207 6.61 -8.50 -17.42
N LEU A 208 5.46 -8.57 -18.10
CA LEU A 208 5.12 -9.65 -19.02
C LEU A 208 6.07 -9.69 -20.22
N ALA A 209 6.39 -8.53 -20.80
CA ALA A 209 7.33 -8.43 -21.92
C ALA A 209 8.72 -9.02 -21.58
N ASN A 210 9.14 -8.92 -20.32
CA ASN A 210 10.41 -9.48 -19.84
C ASN A 210 10.39 -11.00 -19.65
N LEU A 211 9.20 -11.63 -19.62
CA LEU A 211 9.02 -13.02 -19.18
C LEU A 211 8.29 -13.90 -20.21
N LYS A 212 7.69 -13.32 -21.26
CA LYS A 212 6.91 -14.03 -22.29
C LYS A 212 7.69 -15.14 -23.00
N GLU A 213 9.01 -15.02 -23.10
CA GLU A 213 9.86 -16.01 -23.78
C GLU A 213 10.06 -17.30 -22.98
N PHE A 214 9.70 -17.31 -21.70
CA PHE A 214 9.83 -18.46 -20.82
C PHE A 214 8.50 -19.22 -20.72
N ASP A 215 8.59 -20.54 -20.63
CA ASP A 215 7.45 -21.41 -20.38
C ASP A 215 6.95 -21.25 -18.93
N LEU A 216 6.08 -20.26 -18.73
CA LEU A 216 5.44 -19.92 -17.46
C LEU A 216 3.97 -19.55 -17.72
N PRO A 217 3.04 -19.88 -16.80
CA PRO A 217 1.63 -19.52 -16.93
C PRO A 217 1.43 -18.04 -16.56
N VAL A 218 1.76 -17.14 -17.48
CA VAL A 218 1.72 -15.68 -17.28
C VAL A 218 0.68 -15.02 -18.18
N GLN A 219 -0.01 -14.02 -17.64
CA GLN A 219 -0.99 -13.21 -18.36
C GLN A 219 -0.85 -11.72 -18.01
N LEU A 220 -1.35 -10.87 -18.91
CA LEU A 220 -1.44 -9.44 -18.65
C LEU A 220 -2.53 -9.19 -17.60
N SER A 221 -2.18 -8.47 -16.54
CA SER A 221 -3.15 -8.02 -15.54
C SER A 221 -4.09 -6.97 -16.15
N PRO A 222 -5.41 -7.05 -15.92
CA PRO A 222 -6.29 -5.92 -16.15
C PRO A 222 -5.85 -4.70 -15.31
N PRO A 223 -6.23 -3.48 -15.73
CA PRO A 223 -6.03 -2.27 -14.95
C PRO A 223 -6.55 -2.39 -13.53
N TYR A 224 -5.86 -1.77 -12.56
CA TYR A 224 -6.24 -1.85 -11.15
C TYR A 224 -7.68 -1.40 -10.88
N ALA A 225 -8.11 -0.27 -11.44
CA ALA A 225 -9.49 0.22 -11.28
C ALA A 225 -10.54 -0.75 -11.84
N GLU A 226 -10.22 -1.49 -12.90
CA GLU A 226 -11.09 -2.52 -13.46
C GLU A 226 -11.19 -3.72 -12.51
N LEU A 227 -10.06 -4.16 -11.94
CA LEU A 227 -10.02 -5.25 -10.97
C LEU A 227 -10.81 -4.95 -9.69
N MET A 228 -10.74 -3.71 -9.19
CA MET A 228 -11.47 -3.32 -7.96
C MET A 228 -12.98 -3.24 -8.18
N ARG A 229 -13.41 -2.98 -9.42
CA ARG A 229 -14.83 -2.90 -9.83
C ARG A 229 -15.37 -4.21 -10.39
N MET A 230 -14.51 -5.21 -10.55
CA MET A 230 -14.89 -6.49 -11.13
C MET A 230 -15.92 -7.19 -10.24
N PRO A 231 -16.98 -7.81 -10.81
CA PRO A 231 -17.98 -8.54 -10.05
C PRO A 231 -17.39 -9.92 -9.75
N TRP A 232 -16.50 -9.97 -8.76
CA TRP A 232 -15.90 -11.21 -8.27
C TRP A 232 -17.01 -12.18 -7.85
N ALA A 233 -16.83 -13.47 -8.17
CA ALA A 233 -17.76 -14.48 -7.71
C ALA A 233 -17.74 -14.53 -6.18
N SER A 234 -18.90 -14.70 -5.56
CA SER A 234 -19.02 -14.73 -4.09
C SER A 234 -18.21 -15.85 -3.44
N ALA A 235 -17.89 -16.90 -4.20
CA ALA A 235 -17.06 -18.02 -3.76
C ALA A 235 -15.55 -17.76 -3.90
N THR A 236 -15.13 -16.76 -4.68
CA THR A 236 -13.71 -16.44 -4.86
C THR A 236 -13.14 -15.92 -3.55
N GLN A 237 -12.09 -16.58 -3.06
CA GLN A 237 -11.39 -16.14 -1.85
C GLN A 237 -10.18 -15.29 -2.20
N HIS A 238 -10.06 -14.13 -1.54
CA HIS A 238 -8.98 -13.19 -1.77
C HIS A 238 -8.00 -13.17 -0.61
N PHE A 239 -6.71 -13.32 -0.92
CA PHE A 239 -5.60 -13.14 0.00
C PHE A 239 -4.74 -11.98 -0.46
N ALA A 240 -4.24 -11.16 0.46
CA ALA A 240 -3.36 -10.06 0.10
C ALA A 240 -2.20 -9.89 1.06
N SER A 241 -1.01 -9.64 0.50
CA SER A 241 0.10 -9.23 1.33
C SER A 241 -0.18 -7.85 1.90
N VAL A 242 0.15 -7.67 3.18
CA VAL A 242 -0.18 -6.44 3.92
C VAL A 242 0.44 -5.19 3.29
N ASP A 243 1.56 -5.31 2.58
CA ASP A 243 2.20 -4.18 1.89
C ASP A 243 1.39 -3.59 0.72
N GLN A 244 0.21 -4.15 0.41
CA GLN A 244 -0.76 -3.64 -0.55
C GLN A 244 -1.93 -2.90 0.12
N TYR A 245 -1.61 -1.94 0.98
CA TYR A 245 -2.56 -1.25 1.86
C TYR A 245 -3.84 -0.70 1.18
N ASN A 246 -3.75 -0.17 -0.04
CA ASN A 246 -4.92 0.37 -0.75
C ASN A 246 -5.93 -0.72 -1.15
N LEU A 247 -5.44 -1.92 -1.47
CA LEU A 247 -6.29 -3.04 -1.88
C LEU A 247 -7.34 -3.39 -0.82
N PHE A 248 -6.92 -3.33 0.44
CA PHE A 248 -7.80 -3.59 1.57
C PHE A 248 -8.97 -2.62 1.64
N ALA A 249 -8.77 -1.37 1.18
CA ALA A 249 -9.78 -0.33 1.07
C ALA A 249 -10.67 -0.50 -0.17
N ASP A 250 -10.04 -0.73 -1.33
CA ASP A 250 -10.71 -0.66 -2.64
C ASP A 250 -11.45 -1.94 -3.02
N LEU A 251 -11.03 -3.11 -2.52
CA LEU A 251 -11.61 -4.39 -2.92
C LEU A 251 -12.88 -4.71 -2.10
N ILE A 252 -14.00 -4.87 -2.81
CA ILE A 252 -15.34 -5.02 -2.21
C ILE A 252 -15.71 -6.46 -1.75
N PRO A 253 -15.07 -7.57 -2.17
CA PRO A 253 -15.06 -8.79 -1.34
C PRO A 253 -14.09 -8.65 -0.15
N LYS A 254 -14.40 -9.31 0.97
CA LYS A 254 -13.51 -9.35 2.13
C LYS A 254 -12.18 -10.00 1.74
N VAL A 255 -11.08 -9.34 2.09
CA VAL A 255 -9.71 -9.81 1.82
C VAL A 255 -9.10 -10.37 3.10
N THR A 256 -8.45 -11.52 3.01
CA THR A 256 -7.68 -12.09 4.11
C THR A 256 -6.23 -11.62 4.01
N PRO A 257 -5.72 -10.85 4.99
CA PRO A 257 -4.33 -10.40 4.98
C PRO A 257 -3.37 -11.56 5.26
N PHE A 258 -2.18 -11.50 4.68
CA PHE A 258 -1.03 -12.31 5.09
C PHE A 258 0.25 -11.47 5.13
N LEU A 259 1.21 -11.89 5.95
CA LEU A 259 2.46 -11.16 6.15
C LEU A 259 3.55 -11.72 5.25
N LEU A 260 4.29 -10.84 4.57
CA LEU A 260 5.53 -11.22 3.86
C LEU A 260 6.69 -11.40 4.85
N GLU A 261 6.70 -10.61 5.92
CA GLU A 261 7.67 -10.70 7.01
C GLU A 261 6.90 -10.86 8.33
N PRO A 262 6.83 -12.08 8.90
CA PRO A 262 6.06 -12.34 10.12
C PRO A 262 6.48 -11.50 11.32
N ASN A 263 7.76 -11.09 11.38
CA ASN A 263 8.31 -10.31 12.48
C ASN A 263 8.20 -8.79 12.26
N ASP A 264 7.62 -8.35 11.14
CA ASP A 264 7.47 -6.93 10.87
C ASP A 264 6.23 -6.36 11.57
N ALA A 265 6.47 -5.56 12.61
CA ALA A 265 5.43 -4.90 13.37
C ALA A 265 4.60 -3.91 12.51
N ASP A 266 5.16 -3.33 11.44
CA ASP A 266 4.40 -2.48 10.52
C ASP A 266 3.29 -3.31 9.84
N GLN A 267 3.60 -4.52 9.38
CA GLN A 267 2.60 -5.41 8.78
C GLN A 267 1.65 -6.01 9.81
N ALA A 268 2.17 -6.48 10.95
CA ALA A 268 1.36 -7.15 11.97
C ALA A 268 0.29 -6.22 12.55
N LEU A 269 0.65 -4.98 12.87
CA LEU A 269 -0.30 -3.99 13.39
C LEU A 269 -1.30 -3.56 12.32
N TYR A 270 -0.88 -3.33 11.08
CA TYR A 270 -1.82 -2.99 10.02
C TYR A 270 -2.83 -4.11 9.78
N ALA A 271 -2.39 -5.37 9.71
CA ALA A 271 -3.29 -6.51 9.54
C ALA A 271 -4.31 -6.62 10.68
N THR A 272 -3.85 -6.43 11.92
CA THR A 272 -4.70 -6.46 13.12
C THR A 272 -5.73 -5.33 13.09
N ASP A 273 -5.30 -4.11 12.77
CA ASP A 273 -6.18 -2.94 12.71
C ASP A 273 -7.20 -3.03 11.56
N TYR A 274 -6.80 -3.63 10.43
CA TYR A 274 -7.70 -3.92 9.31
C TYR A 274 -8.82 -4.88 9.70
N LEU A 275 -8.50 -5.95 10.43
CA LEU A 275 -9.47 -6.99 10.77
C LEU A 275 -10.44 -6.56 11.89
N ASN A 276 -10.03 -5.65 12.77
CA ASN A 276 -10.73 -5.38 14.03
C ASN A 276 -11.50 -4.05 14.11
N THR A 277 -11.42 -3.18 13.10
CA THR A 277 -11.90 -1.79 13.23
C THR A 277 -12.83 -1.39 12.10
N ARG A 278 -13.85 -0.56 12.43
CA ARG A 278 -14.63 0.17 11.44
C ARG A 278 -13.70 1.13 10.69
N ARG A 279 -13.79 1.12 9.37
CA ARG A 279 -12.97 1.98 8.51
C ARG A 279 -13.72 3.25 8.16
N VAL A 280 -12.97 4.34 8.08
CA VAL A 280 -13.45 5.63 7.61
C VAL A 280 -12.65 6.02 6.37
N SER A 281 -13.33 6.63 5.40
CA SER A 281 -12.69 7.07 4.16
C SER A 281 -11.65 8.15 4.50
N LEU A 282 -10.38 7.83 4.26
CA LEU A 282 -9.29 8.78 4.44
C LEU A 282 -9.42 9.94 3.46
N THR A 283 -9.81 9.66 2.22
CA THR A 283 -10.06 10.66 1.19
C THR A 283 -11.10 11.66 1.66
N GLN A 284 -12.24 11.18 2.19
CA GLN A 284 -13.28 12.08 2.71
C GLN A 284 -12.79 12.90 3.91
N ASN A 285 -12.03 12.31 4.83
CA ASN A 285 -11.46 13.03 5.98
C ASN A 285 -10.47 14.11 5.55
N ILE A 286 -9.58 13.84 4.60
CA ILE A 286 -8.65 14.83 4.07
C ILE A 286 -9.41 15.97 3.39
N LEU A 287 -10.45 15.67 2.63
CA LEU A 287 -11.27 16.69 1.96
C LEU A 287 -12.05 17.55 2.96
N ASN A 288 -12.58 16.94 4.03
CA ASN A 288 -13.38 17.64 5.04
C ASN A 288 -12.51 18.44 6.01
N HIS A 289 -11.35 17.92 6.40
CA HIS A 289 -10.59 18.40 7.55
C HIS A 289 -9.16 18.79 7.24
N GLY A 290 -8.69 18.58 6.00
CA GLY A 290 -7.31 18.88 5.63
C GLY A 290 -6.95 20.35 5.79
N CYS A 291 -7.94 21.24 5.68
CA CYS A 291 -7.77 22.68 5.70
C CYS A 291 -8.43 23.40 6.90
N ASP A 292 -8.89 22.65 7.90
CA ASP A 292 -9.52 23.17 9.13
C ASP A 292 -8.56 23.90 10.08
#